data_AF-A0A8T5E4P0-F1
#
_entry.id   AF-A0A8T5E4P0-F1
#
_cell.length_a   1.000
_cell.length_b   1.000
_cell.length_c   1.000
_cell.angle_alpha   90.00
_cell.angle_beta   90.00
_cell.angle_gamma   90.00
#
_symmetry.space_group_name_H-M   'P 1'
#
loop_
_entity.id
_entity.type
_entity.pdbx_description
1 polymer ?
#
loop_
_entity_poly.entity_id
_entity_poly.type
_entity_poly.pdbx_seq_one_letter_code
_entity_poly.pdbx_strand_id
1 'polypeptide(L)' 'MSDQDLIAWLCSAIVIIFIIYIVIYEIYKRWFLEIRLASLDETLLNDDSVTIEEITDAPLGSKIISQVPAYIIDDE' A
#
# COMPACT_ATOMS: atom_id res chain seq x y z
N MET A 1 12.23 -1.36 -44.98
CA MET A 1 12.51 -0.75 -43.68
C MET A 1 13.97 -0.44 -43.65
N SER A 2 14.37 0.80 -43.37
CA SER A 2 15.79 1.10 -43.14
C SER A 2 16.23 0.46 -41.82
N ASP A 3 17.52 0.19 -41.65
CA ASP A 3 18.06 -0.35 -40.39
C ASP A 3 17.74 0.58 -39.20
N GLN A 4 17.69 1.89 -39.46
CA GLN A 4 17.32 2.90 -38.47
C GLN A 4 15.85 2.78 -38.04
N ASP A 5 14.94 2.48 -38.97
CA ASP A 5 13.52 2.25 -38.65
C ASP A 5 13.33 1.01 -37.77
N LEU A 6 14.11 -0.05 -38.03
CA LEU A 6 14.07 -1.28 -37.24
C LEU A 6 14.54 -1.05 -35.80
N ILE A 7 15.62 -0.29 -35.63
CA ILE A 7 16.16 0.05 -34.30
C ILE A 7 15.18 0.92 -33.52
N ALA A 8 14.60 1.93 -34.17
CA ALA A 8 13.61 2.81 -33.54
C ALA A 8 12.36 2.03 -33.10
N TRP A 9 11.87 1.12 -33.95
CA TRP A 9 10.74 0.26 -33.62
C TRP A 9 11.04 -0.66 -32.44
N LEU A 10 12.22 -1.29 -32.42
CA LEU A 10 12.64 -2.17 -31.33
C LEU A 10 12.73 -1.42 -29.99
N CYS A 11 13.32 -0.22 -30.00
CA CYS A 11 13.46 0.60 -28.80
C CYS A 11 12.08 0.99 -28.23
N SER A 12 11.12 1.35 -29.10
CA SER A 12 9.74 1.65 -28.70
C SER A 12 9.05 0.41 -28.12
N ALA A 13 9.18 -0.75 -28.79
CA ALA A 13 8.57 -1.99 -28.32
C ALA A 13 9.06 -2.39 -26.93
N ILE A 14 10.36 -2.24 -26.64
CA ILE A 14 10.94 -2.54 -25.33
C ILE A 14 10.34 -1.65 -24.25
N VAL A 15 10.23 -0.34 -24.50
CA VAL A 15 9.63 0.59 -23.53
C VAL A 15 8.17 0.23 -23.25
N ILE A 16 7.40 -0.09 -24.28
CA ILE A 16 5.99 -0.50 -24.13
C ILE A 16 5.89 -1.78 -23.31
N ILE A 17 6.70 -2.79 -23.62
CA ILE A 17 6.72 -4.06 -22.87
C ILE A 17 7.10 -3.81 -21.41
N PHE A 18 8.06 -2.93 -21.15
CA PHE A 18 8.47 -2.60 -19.79
C PHE A 18 7.36 -1.91 -18.99
N ILE A 19 6.63 -0.98 -19.62
CA ILE A 19 5.46 -0.34 -18.99
C ILE A 19 4.38 -1.39 -18.69
N ILE A 20 4.06 -2.25 -19.66
CA ILE A 20 3.08 -3.34 -19.47
C ILE A 20 3.50 -4.25 -18.32
N TYR A 21 4.78 -4.60 -18.25
CA TYR A 21 5.33 -5.41 -17.17
C TYR A 21 5.13 -4.76 -15.79
N ILE A 22 5.43 -3.46 -15.66
CA ILE A 22 5.24 -2.72 -14.40
C ILE A 22 3.75 -2.73 -14.00
N VAL A 23 2.85 -2.44 -14.93
CA VAL A 23 1.41 -2.41 -14.66
C VAL A 23 0.91 -3.79 -14.20
N ILE A 24 1.32 -4.85 -14.89
CA ILE A 24 0.98 -6.22 -14.52
C ILE A 24 1.51 -6.53 -13.12
N TYR A 25 2.76 -6.17 -12.83
CA TYR A 25 3.38 -6.40 -11.53
C TYR A 25 2.60 -5.71 -10.39
N GLU A 26 2.18 -4.46 -10.58
CA GLU A 26 1.36 -3.76 -9.58
C GLU A 26 -0.01 -4.40 -9.38
N ILE A 27 -0.66 -4.84 -10.46
CA ILE A 27 -1.96 -5.55 -10.38
C ILE A 27 -1.81 -6.86 -9.61
N TYR A 28 -0.79 -7.67 -9.93
CA TYR A 28 -0.51 -8.91 -9.20
C TYR A 28 -0.25 -8.65 -7.72
N LYS A 29 0.53 -7.62 -7.39
CA LYS A 29 0.82 -7.27 -6.00
C LYS A 29 -0.45 -6.90 -5.24
N ARG A 30 -1.31 -6.07 -5.86
CA ARG A 30 -2.59 -5.67 -5.26
C ARG A 30 -3.52 -6.86 -5.06
N TRP A 31 -3.65 -7.73 -6.06
CA TRP A 31 -4.51 -8.90 -5.97
C TRP A 31 -4.04 -9.91 -4.90
N PHE A 32 -2.72 -10.10 -4.79
CA PHE A 32 -2.16 -10.96 -3.74
C PHE A 32 -2.39 -10.40 -2.33
N LEU A 33 -2.30 -9.08 -2.16
CA LEU A 33 -2.65 -8.41 -0.91
C LEU A 33 -4.12 -8.59 -0.53
N GLU A 34 -5.04 -8.49 -1.51
CA GLU A 34 -6.46 -8.75 -1.28
C GLU A 34 -6.72 -10.18 -0.77
N ILE A 35 -6.01 -11.17 -1.33
CA ILE A 35 -6.10 -12.57 -0.87
C ILE A 35 -5.61 -12.71 0.57
N ARG A 36 -4.46 -12.11 0.91
CA ARG A 36 -3.90 -12.16 2.27
C ARG A 36 -4.79 -11.46 3.30
N LEU A 37 -5.39 -10.33 2.92
CA LEU A 37 -6.39 -9.64 3.72
C LEU A 37 -7.64 -10.51 3.95
N ALA A 38 -8.13 -11.18 2.90
CA ALA A 38 -9.28 -12.08 3.01
C ALA A 38 -8.99 -13.31 3.89
N SER A 39 -7.73 -13.75 3.97
CA SER A 39 -7.30 -14.82 4.88
C SER A 39 -6.99 -14.36 6.31
N LEU A 40 -7.16 -13.06 6.63
CA LEU A 40 -6.79 -12.45 7.92
C LEU A 40 -5.34 -12.80 8.32
N ASP A 41 -4.43 -12.73 7.37
CA ASP A 41 -3.03 -13.09 7.57
C ASP A 41 -2.34 -12.08 8.52
N GLU A 42 -1.99 -12.51 9.73
CA GLU A 42 -1.33 -11.68 10.75
C GLU A 42 0.08 -11.24 10.33
N THR A 43 0.73 -11.95 9.40
CA THR A 43 2.06 -11.57 8.91
C THR A 43 2.05 -10.27 8.10
N LEU A 44 0.88 -9.79 7.65
CA LEU A 44 0.74 -8.47 7.04
C LEU A 44 1.21 -7.34 7.98
N LEU A 45 1.06 -7.52 9.29
CA LEU A 45 1.43 -6.52 10.30
C LEU A 45 2.92 -6.22 10.34
N ASN A 46 3.75 -7.14 9.86
CA ASN A 46 5.22 -7.05 9.88
C ASN A 46 5.81 -6.89 8.46
N ASP A 47 4.97 -6.64 7.45
CA ASP A 47 5.40 -6.55 6.05
C ASP A 47 5.76 -5.10 5.70
N ASP A 48 7.06 -4.83 5.49
CA ASP A 48 7.58 -3.50 5.12
C ASP A 48 7.03 -2.96 3.79
N SER A 49 6.41 -3.83 2.96
CA SER A 49 5.87 -3.43 1.67
C SER A 49 4.46 -2.81 1.73
N VAL A 50 3.85 -2.77 2.92
CA VAL A 50 2.49 -2.27 3.15
C VAL A 50 2.51 -1.23 4.27
N THR A 51 1.86 -0.08 4.05
CA THR A 51 1.62 0.91 5.10
C THR A 51 0.29 0.59 5.78
N ILE A 52 0.33 0.33 7.09
CA ILE A 52 -0.86 0.09 7.90
C ILE A 52 -1.20 1.40 8.59
N GLU A 53 -2.41 1.91 8.33
CA GLU A 53 -2.94 3.08 8.99
C GLU A 53 -4.04 2.64 9.96
N GLU A 54 -3.85 2.90 11.26
CA GLU A 54 -4.89 2.70 12.26
C GLU A 54 -5.85 3.88 12.23
N ILE A 55 -7.00 3.72 11.55
CA ILE A 55 -8.04 4.73 11.53
C ILE A 55 -8.89 4.57 12.79
N THR A 56 -8.58 5.36 13.82
CA THR A 56 -9.45 5.52 14.99
C THR A 56 -10.58 6.48 14.65
N ASP A 57 -11.61 5.98 13.97
CA ASP A 57 -12.88 6.70 13.85
C ASP A 57 -13.51 6.77 15.23
N ALA A 58 -13.29 7.89 15.89
CA ALA A 58 -13.97 8.18 17.14
C ALA A 58 -15.46 8.44 16.85
N PRO A 59 -16.38 7.95 17.69
CA PRO A 59 -17.82 8.00 17.41
C PRO A 59 -18.29 9.43 17.12
N LEU A 60 -19.38 9.57 16.35
CA LEU A 60 -19.99 10.87 16.02
C LEU A 60 -20.18 11.72 17.28
N GLY A 61 -19.51 12.86 17.34
CA GLY A 61 -19.47 13.75 18.50
C GLY A 61 -18.16 13.70 19.31
N SER A 62 -17.20 12.88 18.91
CA SER A 62 -15.86 12.88 19.51
C SER A 62 -15.11 14.19 19.21
N LYS A 63 -14.43 14.69 20.24
CA LYS A 63 -13.59 15.89 20.19
C LYS A 63 -12.23 15.55 20.76
N ILE A 64 -11.16 15.85 20.03
CA ILE A 64 -9.80 15.73 20.53
C ILE A 64 -9.61 16.85 21.57
N ILE A 65 -9.53 16.50 22.85
CA ILE A 65 -9.30 17.43 23.96
C ILE A 65 -7.86 17.22 24.45
N SER A 66 -7.07 18.29 24.57
CA SER A 66 -5.66 18.21 25.01
C SER A 66 -5.49 18.01 26.53
N GLN A 67 -6.50 17.51 27.23
CA GLN A 67 -6.43 17.36 28.68
C GLN A 67 -5.70 16.06 29.05
N VAL A 68 -4.77 16.20 29.99
CA VAL A 68 -4.05 15.09 30.63
C VAL A 68 -5.07 14.20 31.34
N PRO A 69 -5.04 12.87 31.14
CA PRO A 69 -5.94 11.95 31.83
C PRO A 69 -5.74 12.09 33.35
N ALA A 70 -6.85 12.17 34.09
CA ALA A 70 -6.81 12.20 35.54
C ALA A 70 -6.40 10.81 36.06
N TYR A 71 -5.29 10.75 36.78
CA TYR A 71 -4.87 9.55 37.51
C TYR A 71 -5.59 9.53 38.86
N ILE A 72 -6.05 8.34 39.26
CA ILE A 72 -6.57 8.12 40.61
C ILE A 72 -5.38 8.25 41.56
N ILE A 73 -5.43 9.20 42.48
CA ILE A 73 -4.47 9.32 43.57
C ILE A 73 -4.93 8.31 44.62
N ASP A 74 -4.15 7.24 44.81
CA ASP A 74 -4.34 6.28 45.89
C ASP A 74 -3.46 6.76 47.07
N ASP A 75 -4.09 7.09 48.20
CA ASP A 75 -3.40 7.49 49.43
C ASP A 75 -3.00 6.21 50.21
N GLU A 76 -1.80 5.69 49.95
CA GLU A 76 -1.07 4.87 50.93
C GLU A 76 -0.24 5.74 51.89
#